data_AF-A0A3A9FAP3-F1
#
_entry.id   AF-A0A3A9FAP3-F1
#
_cell.length_a   1.000
_cell.length_b   1.000
_cell.length_c   1.000
_cell.angle_alpha   90.00
_cell.angle_beta   90.00
_cell.angle_gamma   90.00
#
_symmetry.space_group_name_H-M   'P 1'
#
loop_
_entity.id
_entity.type
_entity.pdbx_description
1 polymer ?
#
loop_
_entity_poly.entity_id
_entity_poly.type
_entity_poly.pdbx_seq_one_letter_code
_entity_poly.pdbx_strand_id
1 'polypeptide(L)'
;MTEVTGKRKQKQKQKNGKRIAEKKIGTEAKTRKPEEKEKTGGKVRKKKAREKTPSAGAGKCPVAARCGGCQYLDISYEKQLSLKQRQVEKLLSSYCPVHKIEGMEHPFHYRNKVHAVFAHRRDGSVISGTYEEGTHDVVPVETCLLEHEKADEIIGSIRVLLKSFKIKIYNEDTGYGIFRHALVRTAHQTRQIMVVLVLGSPILPSKNNFVKALLALHPEITTVVLNVNDKKTSMVLGEKETVLYGKGYIEDILCGCRFRISAKSFYQINSIQTEKLYAKAMELANLTGKERVIDAYCGIGTIGLIAAKQAGQVIGVELNRDAVRDAIRNAKANGATNIRFYQNDAGMFMVQMAEAGEKADVVIMDPPRSGSDEAFLASVVKLSPEKIVYISCNPETQARDLGYLTKCGYCAVGGWPFDLFPWTGHVETVVLLSQQKPDDTIEIDLDLDELDATSAELKATYQEIKDYVLKEFGLKVSSLYISQVKRKCGIEVGENYNLPKSENARVPQCPKEKEEAIKAALKYFAMI
;
A
#
# COMPACT_ATOMS: atom_id res chain seq x y z
N MET A 1 -1.67 -45.11 -57.43
CA MET A 1 -0.60 -45.14 -58.45
C MET A 1 0.73 -45.20 -57.74
N THR A 2 1.46 -46.31 -57.96
CA THR A 2 2.92 -46.54 -57.80
C THR A 2 3.55 -46.20 -56.44
N GLU A 3 3.89 -47.18 -55.58
CA GLU A 3 5.07 -48.08 -55.60
C GLU A 3 6.40 -47.29 -55.65
N VAL A 4 7.48 -47.55 -54.89
CA VAL A 4 8.25 -48.80 -54.71
C VAL A 4 9.23 -48.66 -53.50
N THR A 5 9.42 -49.79 -52.82
CA THR A 5 10.43 -50.30 -51.84
C THR A 5 11.85 -49.70 -51.77
N GLY A 6 12.52 -49.70 -50.60
CA GLY A 6 13.39 -50.78 -50.05
C GLY A 6 14.68 -50.15 -49.46
N LYS A 7 15.52 -50.66 -48.55
CA LYS A 7 15.82 -51.98 -47.96
C LYS A 7 16.71 -51.77 -46.71
N ARG A 8 16.66 -52.76 -45.81
CA ARG A 8 17.49 -53.03 -44.61
C ARG A 8 19.01 -52.92 -44.79
N LYS A 9 19.73 -52.66 -43.67
CA LYS A 9 20.87 -53.51 -43.22
C LYS A 9 21.19 -53.35 -41.71
N GLN A 10 21.07 -54.47 -41.00
CA GLN A 10 21.70 -54.73 -39.70
C GLN A 10 23.21 -54.93 -39.87
N LYS A 11 24.00 -54.57 -38.84
CA LYS A 11 25.21 -55.32 -38.47
C LYS A 11 25.43 -55.26 -36.96
N GLN A 12 25.85 -56.39 -36.42
CA GLN A 12 25.91 -56.83 -35.04
C GLN A 12 27.38 -57.22 -34.72
N LYS A 13 27.73 -57.34 -33.42
CA LYS A 13 28.91 -58.02 -32.82
C LYS A 13 30.24 -57.22 -32.85
N GLN A 14 31.19 -57.29 -31.89
CA GLN A 14 31.55 -58.18 -30.76
C GLN A 14 32.62 -57.41 -29.92
N LYS A 15 32.57 -57.32 -28.57
CA LYS A 15 33.20 -58.15 -27.51
C LYS A 15 34.75 -58.25 -27.46
N ASN A 16 35.25 -58.17 -26.21
CA ASN A 16 36.56 -58.54 -25.60
C ASN A 16 37.50 -57.34 -25.28
N GLY A 17 38.11 -57.15 -24.11
CA GLY A 17 38.24 -57.92 -22.86
C GLY A 17 39.71 -58.08 -22.45
N LYS A 18 40.12 -57.63 -21.24
CA LYS A 18 41.28 -58.03 -20.37
C LYS A 18 41.39 -57.02 -19.19
N ARG A 19 41.06 -57.35 -17.92
CA ARG A 19 41.82 -58.02 -16.81
C ARG A 19 43.21 -57.40 -16.54
N ILE A 20 43.78 -57.19 -15.34
CA ILE A 20 43.51 -57.25 -13.87
C ILE A 20 44.80 -56.64 -13.24
N ALA A 21 44.74 -55.91 -12.11
CA ALA A 21 45.76 -55.99 -11.02
C ALA A 21 45.33 -55.23 -9.75
N GLU A 22 45.29 -55.94 -8.62
CA GLU A 22 45.15 -55.42 -7.25
C GLU A 22 46.54 -55.17 -6.61
N LYS A 23 46.67 -54.18 -5.71
CA LYS A 23 47.25 -54.34 -4.36
C LYS A 23 47.19 -53.04 -3.53
N LYS A 24 47.30 -53.23 -2.21
CA LYS A 24 46.83 -52.45 -1.05
C LYS A 24 47.98 -51.75 -0.27
N ILE A 25 47.57 -50.83 0.65
CA ILE A 25 48.27 -50.26 1.85
C ILE A 25 49.26 -49.10 1.56
N GLY A 26 49.34 -47.97 2.29
CA GLY A 26 48.69 -47.48 3.52
C GLY A 26 49.07 -46.01 3.84
N THR A 27 48.30 -45.41 4.78
CA THR A 27 48.54 -44.24 5.67
C THR A 27 49.64 -43.19 5.37
N GLU A 28 49.26 -41.90 5.36
CA GLU A 28 49.73 -40.90 6.35
C GLU A 28 49.02 -39.52 6.19
N ALA A 29 48.73 -38.90 7.32
CA ALA A 29 48.07 -37.60 7.47
C ALA A 29 49.09 -36.45 7.41
N LYS A 30 48.77 -35.34 6.74
CA LYS A 30 49.42 -34.04 6.96
C LYS A 30 48.43 -32.87 6.94
N THR A 31 48.38 -32.21 8.07
CA THR A 31 47.79 -30.93 8.46
C THR A 31 48.28 -29.74 7.62
N ARG A 32 47.38 -28.81 7.26
CA ARG A 32 47.72 -27.38 7.06
C ARG A 32 46.58 -26.47 7.55
N LYS A 33 47.01 -25.41 8.24
CA LYS A 33 46.26 -24.41 9.04
C LYS A 33 45.39 -23.47 8.18
N PRO A 34 44.32 -22.85 8.74
CA PRO A 34 43.67 -21.69 8.15
C PRO A 34 44.26 -20.36 8.69
N GLU A 35 44.43 -19.41 7.77
CA GLU A 35 44.87 -18.03 8.01
C GLU A 35 43.77 -17.16 8.63
N GLU A 36 44.24 -16.14 9.36
CA GLU A 36 43.51 -15.22 10.23
C GLU A 36 42.49 -14.33 9.50
N LYS A 37 41.36 -14.07 10.18
CA LYS A 37 40.53 -12.88 9.94
C LYS A 37 40.38 -12.09 11.24
N GLU A 38 40.54 -10.79 11.08
CA GLU A 38 40.64 -9.75 12.10
C GLU A 38 39.49 -9.72 13.11
N LYS A 39 39.87 -9.45 14.36
CA LYS A 39 38.99 -9.19 15.51
C LYS A 39 38.57 -7.72 15.52
N THR A 40 37.27 -7.45 15.44
CA THR A 40 36.69 -6.20 15.95
C THR A 40 35.75 -6.50 17.12
N GLY A 41 36.00 -5.83 18.24
CA GLY A 41 35.54 -6.16 19.59
C GLY A 41 34.03 -6.32 19.79
N GLY A 42 33.63 -7.47 20.31
CA GLY A 42 32.31 -7.70 20.88
C GLY A 42 32.21 -7.18 22.31
N LYS A 43 31.42 -6.12 22.53
CA LYS A 43 30.97 -5.71 23.88
C LYS A 43 29.94 -6.71 24.38
N VAL A 44 30.33 -7.55 25.33
CA VAL A 44 29.41 -8.42 26.08
C VAL A 44 28.56 -7.56 27.03
N ARG A 45 27.33 -7.21 26.63
CA ARG A 45 26.32 -6.67 27.54
C ARG A 45 25.60 -7.85 28.22
N LYS A 46 25.91 -8.08 29.50
CA LYS A 46 25.11 -8.93 30.41
C LYS A 46 23.65 -8.41 30.40
N LYS A 47 22.73 -9.20 29.85
CA LYS A 47 21.29 -8.93 29.94
C LYS A 47 20.85 -9.17 31.39
N LYS A 48 20.53 -8.10 32.12
CA LYS A 48 19.72 -8.19 33.35
C LYS A 48 18.35 -8.75 32.96
N ALA A 49 17.93 -9.82 33.63
CA ALA A 49 16.58 -10.35 33.50
C ALA A 49 15.59 -9.26 33.94
N ARG A 50 14.82 -8.73 32.99
CA ARG A 50 13.61 -7.97 33.27
C ARG A 50 12.50 -9.00 33.47
N GLU A 51 11.80 -8.92 34.61
CA GLU A 51 10.55 -9.62 34.82
C GLU A 51 9.62 -9.31 33.65
N LYS A 52 9.30 -10.34 32.86
CA LYS A 52 8.35 -10.23 31.75
C LYS A 52 6.96 -10.28 32.37
N THR A 53 6.24 -9.17 32.31
CA THR A 53 4.79 -9.16 32.46
C THR A 53 4.21 -10.17 31.45
N PRO A 54 3.33 -11.11 31.84
CA PRO A 54 2.75 -12.06 30.91
C PRO A 54 2.04 -11.30 29.78
N SER A 55 2.47 -11.50 28.54
CA SER A 55 1.78 -10.91 27.40
C SER A 55 0.51 -11.71 27.10
N ALA A 56 -0.57 -11.03 26.76
CA ALA A 56 -1.87 -11.64 26.44
C ALA A 56 -1.87 -12.51 25.15
N GLY A 57 -0.72 -12.69 24.50
CA GLY A 57 -0.55 -13.38 23.22
C GLY A 57 0.46 -14.54 23.21
N ALA A 58 1.18 -14.77 24.30
CA ALA A 58 2.16 -15.86 24.36
C ALA A 58 1.47 -17.23 24.20
N GLY A 59 1.76 -17.94 23.10
CA GLY A 59 1.29 -19.31 22.86
C GLY A 59 0.05 -19.46 21.97
N LYS A 60 -0.51 -18.39 21.39
CA LYS A 60 -1.72 -18.47 20.55
C LYS A 60 -1.57 -19.31 19.29
N CYS A 61 -0.39 -19.37 18.70
CA CYS A 61 -0.13 -20.16 17.48
C CYS A 61 1.17 -20.96 17.62
N PRO A 62 1.13 -22.29 17.44
CA PRO A 62 2.29 -23.18 17.67
C PRO A 62 3.42 -22.97 16.64
N VAL A 63 3.12 -22.35 15.50
CA VAL A 63 4.06 -22.17 14.37
C VAL A 63 4.45 -20.72 14.14
N ALA A 64 4.05 -19.79 15.02
CA ALA A 64 4.27 -18.35 14.85
C ALA A 64 5.75 -17.98 14.62
N ALA A 65 6.68 -18.69 15.27
CA ALA A 65 8.11 -18.44 15.17
C ALA A 65 8.74 -18.82 13.81
N ARG A 66 8.06 -19.64 12.99
CA ARG A 66 8.56 -20.14 11.69
C ARG A 66 7.75 -19.64 10.50
N CYS A 67 6.43 -19.50 10.68
CA CYS A 67 5.49 -19.13 9.63
C CYS A 67 5.77 -17.75 9.01
N GLY A 68 6.29 -16.78 9.78
CA GLY A 68 6.54 -15.40 9.31
C GLY A 68 5.28 -14.58 9.03
N GLY A 69 4.08 -15.16 9.13
CA GLY A 69 2.83 -14.50 8.77
C GLY A 69 2.29 -13.49 9.78
N CYS A 70 2.68 -13.57 11.05
CA CYS A 70 2.16 -12.73 12.14
C CYS A 70 3.29 -12.16 13.01
N GLN A 71 3.59 -10.87 12.88
CA GLN A 71 4.66 -10.20 13.64
C GLN A 71 4.22 -9.72 15.03
N TYR A 72 2.91 -9.57 15.27
CA TYR A 72 2.38 -8.94 16.49
C TYR A 72 1.48 -9.85 17.33
N LEU A 73 1.46 -11.16 17.07
CA LEU A 73 0.57 -12.09 17.75
C LEU A 73 0.86 -12.20 19.27
N ASP A 74 2.07 -11.86 19.70
CA ASP A 74 2.56 -11.94 21.07
C ASP A 74 2.24 -10.69 21.93
N ILE A 75 1.70 -9.62 21.33
CA ILE A 75 1.29 -8.39 22.01
C ILE A 75 -0.24 -8.24 22.05
N SER A 76 -0.75 -7.27 22.82
CA SER A 76 -2.19 -6.95 22.81
C SER A 76 -2.58 -6.25 21.52
N TYR A 77 -3.87 -6.33 21.16
CA TYR A 77 -4.37 -5.70 19.93
C TYR A 77 -4.27 -4.17 19.99
N GLU A 78 -4.56 -3.57 21.14
CA GLU A 78 -4.42 -2.13 21.37
C GLU A 78 -2.96 -1.69 21.19
N LYS A 79 -2.02 -2.53 21.66
CA LYS A 79 -0.60 -2.25 21.49
C LYS A 79 -0.17 -2.31 20.03
N GLN A 80 -0.68 -3.27 19.27
CA GLN A 80 -0.46 -3.31 17.82
C GLN A 80 -0.96 -2.02 17.16
N LEU A 81 -2.21 -1.62 17.43
CA LEU A 81 -2.79 -0.40 16.85
C LEU A 81 -1.94 0.83 17.21
N SER A 82 -1.45 0.93 18.45
CA SER A 82 -0.55 2.03 18.85
C SER A 82 0.77 2.03 18.06
N LEU A 83 1.34 0.85 17.77
CA LEU A 83 2.58 0.74 17.01
C LEU A 83 2.37 1.14 15.55
N LYS A 84 1.29 0.67 14.93
CA LYS A 84 0.90 1.02 13.55
C LYS A 84 0.61 2.51 13.41
N GLN A 85 -0.15 3.08 14.34
CA GLN A 85 -0.43 4.52 14.42
C GLN A 85 0.87 5.32 14.41
N ARG A 86 1.79 5.02 15.33
CA ARG A 86 3.07 5.73 15.45
C ARG A 86 3.93 5.58 14.19
N GLN A 87 3.89 4.44 13.52
CA GLN A 87 4.59 4.23 12.25
C GLN A 87 4.06 5.18 11.17
N VAL A 88 2.74 5.25 11.01
CA VAL A 88 2.11 6.12 10.01
C VAL A 88 2.32 7.59 10.34
N GLU A 89 2.20 7.99 11.61
CA GLU A 89 2.51 9.35 12.07
C GLU A 89 3.94 9.75 11.71
N LYS A 90 4.92 8.88 11.99
CA LYS A 90 6.32 9.14 11.64
C LYS A 90 6.52 9.35 10.14
N LEU A 91 5.75 8.67 9.29
CA LEU A 91 5.90 8.73 7.83
C LEU A 91 5.13 9.89 7.19
N LEU A 92 3.95 10.21 7.70
CA LEU A 92 3.01 11.14 7.03
C LEU A 92 2.88 12.50 7.72
N SER A 93 3.28 12.65 8.99
CA SER A 93 3.12 13.92 9.74
C SER A 93 3.83 15.13 9.11
N SER A 94 4.86 14.92 8.30
CA SER A 94 5.52 15.99 7.55
C SER A 94 4.67 16.53 6.38
N TYR A 95 3.64 15.79 5.96
CA TYR A 95 2.79 16.12 4.83
C TYR A 95 1.37 16.50 5.26
N CYS A 96 0.80 15.82 6.25
CA CYS A 96 -0.57 16.06 6.71
C CYS A 96 -0.82 15.57 8.16
N PRO A 97 -1.89 16.06 8.82
CA PRO A 97 -2.40 15.46 10.04
C PRO A 97 -2.76 13.99 9.84
N VAL A 98 -2.36 13.13 10.79
CA VAL A 98 -2.69 11.70 10.80
C VAL A 98 -3.82 11.45 11.80
N HIS A 99 -4.94 10.92 11.31
CA HIS A 99 -6.07 10.54 12.14
C HIS A 99 -5.81 9.22 12.88
N LYS A 100 -6.65 8.93 13.88
CA LYS A 100 -6.59 7.68 14.64
C LYS A 100 -6.85 6.48 13.72
N ILE A 101 -6.03 5.45 13.86
CA ILE A 101 -6.15 4.19 13.13
C ILE A 101 -7.48 3.50 13.42
N GLU A 102 -8.17 3.13 12.35
CA GLU A 102 -9.39 2.34 12.42
C GLU A 102 -9.03 0.86 12.59
N GLY A 103 -9.41 0.30 13.74
CA GLY A 103 -9.18 -1.10 14.10
C GLY A 103 -10.34 -2.02 13.72
N MET A 104 -10.14 -3.31 13.96
CA MET A 104 -11.10 -4.38 13.76
C MET A 104 -11.61 -4.89 15.11
N GLU A 105 -12.93 -5.03 15.26
CA GLU A 105 -13.57 -5.50 16.49
C GLU A 105 -13.17 -6.94 16.84
N HIS A 106 -13.20 -7.82 15.84
CA HIS A 106 -12.77 -9.21 15.95
C HIS A 106 -11.58 -9.47 15.03
N PRO A 107 -10.33 -9.27 15.48
CA PRO A 107 -9.15 -9.26 14.61
C PRO A 107 -8.67 -10.66 14.17
N PHE A 108 -9.55 -11.66 14.06
CA PHE A 108 -9.21 -13.04 13.69
C PHE A 108 -10.10 -13.55 12.55
N HIS A 109 -9.66 -14.60 11.87
CA HIS A 109 -10.39 -15.30 10.78
C HIS A 109 -10.90 -14.38 9.67
N TYR A 110 -10.22 -13.27 9.42
CA TYR A 110 -10.65 -12.24 8.48
C TYR A 110 -10.23 -12.54 7.03
N ARG A 111 -9.21 -13.38 6.81
CA ARG A 111 -8.69 -13.64 5.46
C ARG A 111 -9.64 -14.54 4.68
N ASN A 112 -10.27 -13.92 3.69
CA ASN A 112 -11.20 -14.57 2.79
C ASN A 112 -10.53 -15.37 1.66
N LYS A 113 -9.20 -15.31 1.55
CA LYS A 113 -8.36 -16.01 0.57
C LYS A 113 -7.24 -16.74 1.28
N VAL A 114 -7.23 -18.06 1.19
CA VAL A 114 -6.26 -18.95 1.85
C VAL A 114 -5.51 -19.74 0.81
N HIS A 115 -4.18 -19.73 0.89
CA HIS A 115 -3.30 -20.49 0.01
C HIS A 115 -2.48 -21.47 0.84
N ALA A 116 -2.51 -22.75 0.44
CA ALA A 116 -1.70 -23.79 1.04
C ALA A 116 -0.72 -24.38 0.04
N VAL A 117 0.52 -24.54 0.51
CA VAL A 117 1.57 -25.31 -0.12
C VAL A 117 1.54 -26.73 0.43
N PHE A 118 1.78 -27.71 -0.43
CA PHE A 118 1.81 -29.11 -0.05
C PHE A 118 3.23 -29.65 -0.18
N ALA A 119 3.65 -30.50 0.74
CA ALA A 119 4.95 -31.16 0.70
C ALA A 119 4.87 -32.56 1.33
N HIS A 120 5.96 -33.32 1.18
CA HIS A 120 6.16 -34.56 1.93
C HIS A 120 7.08 -34.32 3.12
N ARG A 121 6.74 -34.88 4.28
CA ARG A 121 7.69 -35.10 5.35
C ARG A 121 8.67 -36.21 5.00
N ARG A 122 9.75 -36.32 5.77
CA ARG A 122 10.76 -37.39 5.63
C ARG A 122 10.18 -38.80 5.78
N ASP A 123 9.08 -38.94 6.51
CA ASP A 123 8.33 -40.21 6.68
C ASP A 123 7.38 -40.52 5.50
N GLY A 124 7.34 -39.67 4.48
CA GLY A 124 6.46 -39.79 3.32
C GLY A 124 5.04 -39.27 3.52
N SER A 125 4.66 -38.83 4.73
CA SER A 125 3.35 -38.23 4.98
C SER A 125 3.20 -36.89 4.25
N VAL A 126 1.99 -36.63 3.73
CA VAL A 126 1.66 -35.35 3.08
C VAL A 126 1.32 -34.32 4.14
N ILE A 127 1.94 -33.16 4.06
CA ILE A 127 1.66 -31.99 4.88
C ILE A 127 1.16 -30.85 4.01
N SER A 128 0.39 -29.94 4.62
CA SER A 128 0.00 -28.67 4.03
C SER A 128 0.35 -27.53 4.98
N GLY A 129 0.63 -26.35 4.44
CA GLY A 129 0.84 -25.14 5.23
C GLY A 129 1.44 -24.01 4.39
N THR A 130 2.34 -23.24 4.99
CA THR A 130 3.01 -22.09 4.38
C THR A 130 4.51 -22.34 4.22
N TYR A 131 5.17 -21.55 3.39
CA TYR A 131 6.63 -21.47 3.41
C TYR A 131 7.11 -20.78 4.69
N GLU A 132 8.23 -21.29 5.23
CA GLU A 132 8.98 -20.66 6.31
C GLU A 132 9.61 -19.35 5.83
N GLU A 133 9.70 -18.36 6.73
CA GLU A 133 10.19 -17.04 6.38
C GLU A 133 11.61 -17.10 5.79
N GLY A 134 11.76 -16.59 4.56
CA GLY A 134 13.04 -16.57 3.86
C GLY A 134 13.48 -17.91 3.23
N THR A 135 12.65 -18.95 3.24
CA THR A 135 12.97 -20.25 2.64
C THR A 135 11.82 -20.79 1.76
N HIS A 136 12.04 -21.95 1.12
CA HIS A 136 10.99 -22.73 0.46
C HIS A 136 10.63 -23.99 1.27
N ASP A 137 11.01 -24.03 2.56
CA ASP A 137 10.65 -25.13 3.45
C ASP A 137 9.20 -24.96 3.91
N VAL A 138 8.42 -26.04 3.86
CA VAL A 138 7.00 -26.00 4.24
C VAL A 138 6.85 -26.22 5.75
N VAL A 139 6.27 -25.24 6.42
CA VAL A 139 5.82 -25.33 7.81
C VAL A 139 4.42 -25.94 7.81
N PRO A 140 4.21 -27.10 8.45
CA PRO A 140 2.87 -27.69 8.59
C PRO A 140 1.96 -26.75 9.39
N VAL A 141 0.80 -26.40 8.82
CA VAL A 141 -0.22 -25.59 9.47
C VAL A 141 -1.53 -26.38 9.44
N GLU A 142 -2.07 -26.66 10.63
CA GLU A 142 -3.36 -27.34 10.77
C GLU A 142 -4.51 -26.34 10.82
N THR A 143 -4.33 -25.26 11.58
CA THR A 143 -5.27 -24.15 11.69
C THR A 143 -4.49 -22.82 11.74
N CYS A 144 -5.06 -21.78 11.17
CA CYS A 144 -4.51 -20.43 11.19
C CYS A 144 -5.53 -19.44 11.75
N LEU A 145 -5.10 -18.66 12.76
CA LEU A 145 -5.95 -17.68 13.43
C LEU A 145 -6.39 -16.51 12.53
N LEU A 146 -5.75 -16.34 11.37
CA LEU A 146 -6.08 -15.26 10.43
C LEU A 146 -6.99 -15.75 9.30
N GLU A 147 -6.99 -17.04 9.02
CA GLU A 147 -7.63 -17.64 7.86
C GLU A 147 -9.07 -18.01 8.17
N HIS A 148 -9.95 -17.94 7.17
CA HIS A 148 -11.34 -18.34 7.35
C HIS A 148 -11.41 -19.83 7.71
N GLU A 149 -12.07 -20.18 8.81
CA GLU A 149 -12.06 -21.54 9.38
C GLU A 149 -12.46 -22.63 8.36
N LYS A 150 -13.50 -22.37 7.57
CA LYS A 150 -13.91 -23.28 6.48
C LYS A 150 -12.85 -23.50 5.41
N ALA A 151 -12.04 -22.50 5.11
CA ALA A 151 -10.96 -22.67 4.14
C ALA A 151 -9.88 -23.61 4.68
N ASP A 152 -9.52 -23.49 5.96
CA ASP A 152 -8.57 -24.40 6.64
C ASP A 152 -9.12 -25.84 6.64
N GLU A 153 -10.40 -26.01 6.97
CA GLU A 153 -11.07 -27.32 6.99
C GLU A 153 -11.05 -28.01 5.61
N ILE A 154 -11.34 -27.24 4.55
CA ILE A 154 -11.29 -27.70 3.17
C ILE A 154 -9.86 -28.10 2.77
N ILE A 155 -8.86 -27.30 3.13
CA ILE A 155 -7.44 -27.61 2.85
C ILE A 155 -7.01 -28.89 3.56
N GLY A 156 -7.39 -29.07 4.83
CA GLY A 156 -7.15 -30.30 5.57
C GLY A 156 -7.79 -31.52 4.90
N SER A 157 -9.01 -31.37 4.39
CA SER A 157 -9.72 -32.44 3.67
C SER A 157 -9.06 -32.77 2.34
N ILE A 158 -8.62 -31.76 1.58
CA ILE A 158 -7.83 -31.95 0.34
C ILE A 158 -6.55 -32.75 0.66
N ARG A 159 -5.82 -32.40 1.73
CA ARG A 159 -4.61 -33.12 2.16
C ARG A 159 -4.87 -34.61 2.37
N VAL A 160 -5.99 -34.98 3.01
CA VAL A 160 -6.39 -36.38 3.23
C VAL A 160 -6.76 -37.05 1.89
N LEU A 161 -7.54 -36.38 1.05
CA LEU A 161 -7.98 -36.93 -0.24
C LEU A 161 -6.80 -37.18 -1.19
N LEU A 162 -5.78 -36.31 -1.21
CA LEU A 162 -4.60 -36.51 -2.05
C LEU A 162 -3.92 -37.86 -1.77
N LYS A 163 -3.84 -38.26 -0.49
CA LYS A 163 -3.33 -39.57 -0.08
C LYS A 163 -4.23 -40.70 -0.58
N SER A 164 -5.54 -40.62 -0.35
CA SER A 164 -6.51 -41.66 -0.73
C SER A 164 -6.58 -41.88 -2.25
N PHE A 165 -6.46 -40.82 -3.04
CA PHE A 165 -6.47 -40.86 -4.50
C PHE A 165 -5.09 -41.12 -5.13
N LYS A 166 -4.05 -41.32 -4.30
CA LYS A 166 -2.65 -41.53 -4.74
C LYS A 166 -2.13 -40.41 -5.65
N ILE A 167 -2.59 -39.18 -5.42
CA ILE A 167 -2.16 -38.00 -6.16
C ILE A 167 -0.82 -37.53 -5.59
N LYS A 168 0.18 -37.40 -6.46
CA LYS A 168 1.54 -37.03 -6.06
C LYS A 168 1.69 -35.52 -5.94
N ILE A 169 2.26 -35.08 -4.82
CA ILE A 169 2.64 -33.68 -4.60
C ILE A 169 3.80 -33.32 -5.52
N TYR A 170 3.75 -32.11 -6.07
CA TYR A 170 4.79 -31.57 -6.92
C TYR A 170 6.00 -31.14 -6.08
N ASN A 171 7.18 -31.55 -6.52
CA ASN A 171 8.45 -31.18 -5.92
C ASN A 171 9.19 -30.24 -6.90
N GLU A 172 9.51 -29.03 -6.45
CA GLU A 172 10.06 -27.97 -7.31
C GLU A 172 11.51 -28.24 -7.75
N ASP A 173 12.29 -28.94 -6.93
CA ASP A 173 13.69 -29.29 -7.22
C ASP A 173 13.78 -30.34 -8.33
N THR A 174 12.96 -31.39 -8.23
CA THR A 174 12.96 -32.54 -9.16
C THR A 174 12.03 -32.35 -10.35
N GLY A 175 11.05 -31.43 -10.26
CA GLY A 175 9.98 -31.28 -11.24
C GLY A 175 9.00 -32.45 -11.28
N TYR A 176 9.02 -33.33 -10.28
CA TYR A 176 8.20 -34.54 -10.22
C TYR A 176 6.93 -34.33 -9.40
N GLY A 177 5.83 -34.99 -9.78
CA GLY A 177 4.52 -34.88 -9.15
C GLY A 177 3.56 -34.00 -9.93
N ILE A 178 2.33 -33.83 -9.45
CA ILE A 178 1.30 -33.07 -10.17
C ILE A 178 0.63 -32.00 -9.32
N PHE A 179 0.43 -32.20 -8.03
CA PHE A 179 -0.33 -31.28 -7.19
C PHE A 179 0.58 -30.26 -6.51
N ARG A 180 0.44 -28.97 -6.82
CA ARG A 180 1.32 -27.91 -6.28
C ARG A 180 0.71 -27.23 -5.06
N HIS A 181 -0.48 -26.66 -5.24
CA HIS A 181 -1.11 -25.80 -4.26
C HIS A 181 -2.62 -25.99 -4.24
N ALA A 182 -3.24 -25.60 -3.13
CA ALA A 182 -4.67 -25.35 -3.06
C ALA A 182 -4.88 -23.88 -2.68
N LEU A 183 -5.81 -23.22 -3.35
CA LEU A 183 -6.26 -21.88 -3.01
C LEU A 183 -7.77 -21.95 -2.74
N VAL A 184 -8.19 -21.51 -1.57
CA VAL A 184 -9.62 -21.41 -1.22
C VAL A 184 -9.97 -19.94 -1.10
N ARG A 185 -11.04 -19.53 -1.77
CA ARG A 185 -11.66 -18.21 -1.60
C ARG A 185 -13.04 -18.38 -1.01
N THR A 186 -13.37 -17.50 -0.08
CA THR A 186 -14.66 -17.43 0.59
C THR A 186 -15.24 -16.03 0.36
N ALA A 187 -16.51 -15.94 0.00
CA ALA A 187 -17.22 -14.68 -0.05
C ALA A 187 -17.81 -14.39 1.33
N HIS A 188 -17.60 -13.18 1.85
CA HIS A 188 -17.95 -12.85 3.23
C HIS A 188 -19.48 -12.75 3.41
N GLN A 189 -20.17 -12.07 2.51
CA GLN A 189 -21.62 -11.83 2.61
C GLN A 189 -22.44 -12.98 2.02
N THR A 190 -22.07 -13.45 0.83
CA THR A 190 -22.86 -14.49 0.13
C THR A 190 -22.53 -15.91 0.59
N ARG A 191 -21.45 -16.09 1.38
CA ARG A 191 -20.93 -17.38 1.85
C ARG A 191 -20.52 -18.35 0.75
N GLN A 192 -20.40 -17.90 -0.50
CA GLN A 192 -19.95 -18.75 -1.60
C GLN A 192 -18.48 -19.11 -1.43
N ILE A 193 -18.14 -20.39 -1.65
CA ILE A 193 -16.77 -20.88 -1.56
C ILE A 193 -16.29 -21.38 -2.92
N MET A 194 -15.08 -20.94 -3.30
CA MET A 194 -14.34 -21.40 -4.47
C MET A 194 -13.09 -22.15 -4.02
N VAL A 195 -12.92 -23.36 -4.54
CA VAL A 195 -11.68 -24.13 -4.39
C VAL A 195 -10.94 -24.15 -5.72
N VAL A 196 -9.67 -23.76 -5.70
CA VAL A 196 -8.77 -23.79 -6.85
C VAL A 196 -7.68 -24.81 -6.57
N LEU A 197 -7.68 -25.89 -7.36
CA LEU A 197 -6.65 -26.93 -7.32
C LEU A 197 -5.57 -26.55 -8.32
N VAL A 198 -4.35 -26.31 -7.85
CA VAL A 198 -3.24 -25.89 -8.72
C VAL A 198 -2.34 -27.08 -9.01
N LEU A 199 -2.25 -27.46 -10.29
CA LEU A 199 -1.46 -28.60 -10.74
C LEU A 199 -0.35 -28.18 -11.71
N GLY A 200 0.73 -28.96 -11.78
CA GLY A 200 1.76 -28.86 -12.82
C GLY A 200 1.33 -29.41 -14.19
N SER A 201 0.13 -29.99 -14.28
CA SER A 201 -0.41 -30.65 -15.48
C SER A 201 -1.92 -30.42 -15.57
N PRO A 202 -2.51 -30.36 -16.78
CA PRO A 202 -3.96 -30.22 -16.97
C PRO A 202 -4.78 -31.44 -16.56
N ILE A 203 -4.14 -32.56 -16.21
CA ILE A 203 -4.83 -33.82 -15.91
C ILE A 203 -4.83 -34.06 -14.41
N LEU A 204 -6.01 -33.94 -13.80
CA LEU A 204 -6.29 -34.44 -12.44
C LEU A 204 -6.78 -35.90 -12.50
N PRO A 205 -6.03 -36.87 -11.96
CA PRO A 205 -6.46 -38.27 -11.92
C PRO A 205 -7.80 -38.43 -11.19
N SER A 206 -8.71 -39.22 -11.77
CA SER A 206 -10.04 -39.46 -11.21
C SER A 206 -10.80 -38.16 -10.85
N LYS A 207 -10.63 -37.09 -11.65
CA LYS A 207 -11.15 -35.74 -11.36
C LYS A 207 -12.60 -35.72 -10.86
N ASN A 208 -13.50 -36.47 -11.50
CA ASN A 208 -14.91 -36.50 -11.15
C ASN A 208 -15.14 -37.11 -9.76
N ASN A 209 -14.41 -38.19 -9.42
CA ASN A 209 -14.53 -38.84 -8.12
C ASN A 209 -13.86 -38.01 -7.02
N PHE A 210 -12.73 -37.35 -7.33
CA PHE A 210 -12.08 -36.44 -6.39
C PHE A 210 -13.00 -35.27 -6.03
N VAL A 211 -13.58 -34.61 -7.03
CA VAL A 211 -14.53 -33.50 -6.83
C VAL A 211 -15.77 -33.98 -6.08
N LYS A 212 -16.35 -35.13 -6.44
CA LYS A 212 -17.49 -35.71 -5.70
C LYS A 212 -17.17 -35.97 -4.23
N ALA A 213 -15.99 -36.54 -3.93
CA ALA A 213 -15.57 -36.79 -2.56
C ALA A 213 -15.35 -35.49 -1.78
N LEU A 214 -14.76 -34.47 -2.41
CA LEU A 214 -14.59 -33.16 -1.80
C LEU A 214 -15.93 -32.49 -1.49
N LEU A 215 -16.88 -32.50 -2.43
CA LEU A 215 -18.22 -31.94 -2.24
C LEU A 215 -19.07 -32.72 -1.23
N ALA A 216 -18.83 -34.02 -1.07
CA ALA A 216 -19.50 -34.83 -0.05
C ALA A 216 -19.03 -34.46 1.37
N LEU A 217 -17.77 -34.07 1.53
CA LEU A 217 -17.23 -33.57 2.79
C LEU A 217 -17.62 -32.10 3.04
N HIS A 218 -17.68 -31.30 1.98
CA HIS A 218 -17.90 -29.84 2.02
C HIS A 218 -19.00 -29.43 1.02
N PRO A 219 -20.29 -29.68 1.35
CA PRO A 219 -21.41 -29.33 0.47
C PRO A 219 -21.58 -27.82 0.25
N GLU A 220 -20.98 -26.97 1.10
CA GLU A 220 -20.97 -25.51 0.96
C GLU A 220 -20.08 -24.99 -0.18
N ILE A 221 -19.23 -25.83 -0.77
CA ILE A 221 -18.43 -25.46 -1.93
C ILE A 221 -19.35 -25.21 -3.12
N THR A 222 -19.26 -24.02 -3.69
CA THR A 222 -20.08 -23.61 -4.83
C THR A 222 -19.35 -23.73 -6.17
N THR A 223 -18.01 -23.65 -6.15
CA THR A 223 -17.18 -23.67 -7.35
C THR A 223 -15.87 -24.43 -7.11
N VAL A 224 -15.49 -25.28 -8.05
CA VAL A 224 -14.16 -25.91 -8.08
C VAL A 224 -13.50 -25.63 -9.43
N VAL A 225 -12.29 -25.07 -9.40
CA VAL A 225 -11.49 -24.74 -10.59
C VAL A 225 -10.17 -25.51 -10.53
N LEU A 226 -9.77 -26.09 -11.67
CA LEU A 226 -8.42 -26.59 -11.89
C LEU A 226 -7.60 -25.48 -12.55
N ASN A 227 -6.52 -25.06 -11.92
CA ASN A 227 -5.54 -24.14 -12.49
C ASN A 227 -4.24 -24.89 -12.80
N VAL A 228 -3.62 -24.61 -13.95
CA VAL A 228 -2.38 -25.28 -14.38
C VAL A 228 -1.23 -24.29 -14.34
N ASN A 229 -0.24 -24.61 -13.51
CA ASN A 229 1.02 -23.90 -13.41
C ASN A 229 2.19 -24.86 -13.66
N ASP A 230 2.61 -24.92 -14.91
CA ASP A 230 3.74 -25.74 -15.42
C ASP A 230 5.08 -24.98 -15.42
N LYS A 231 5.11 -23.75 -14.90
CA LYS A 231 6.29 -22.89 -14.91
C LYS A 231 7.08 -22.99 -13.60
N LYS A 232 8.41 -22.80 -13.71
CA LYS A 232 9.29 -22.54 -12.55
C LYS A 232 9.23 -21.06 -12.21
N THR A 233 8.28 -20.69 -11.36
CA THR A 233 8.00 -19.31 -10.95
C THR A 233 7.47 -19.30 -9.52
N SER A 234 7.66 -18.16 -8.83
CA SER A 234 7.06 -17.91 -7.52
C SER A 234 5.55 -17.62 -7.58
N MET A 235 5.00 -17.39 -8.78
CA MET A 235 3.55 -17.24 -8.95
C MET A 235 2.85 -18.57 -8.63
N VAL A 236 1.83 -18.51 -7.77
CA VAL A 236 1.03 -19.68 -7.38
C VAL A 236 0.16 -20.16 -8.54
N LEU A 237 -0.58 -19.24 -9.17
CA LEU A 237 -1.51 -19.54 -10.26
C LEU A 237 -0.81 -19.42 -11.61
N GLY A 238 -1.14 -20.33 -12.53
CA GLY A 238 -0.78 -20.23 -13.94
C GLY A 238 -1.92 -19.69 -14.80
N GLU A 239 -1.73 -19.78 -16.12
CA GLU A 239 -2.60 -19.11 -17.09
C GLU A 239 -3.87 -19.89 -17.43
N LYS A 240 -3.79 -21.22 -17.40
CA LYS A 240 -4.85 -22.11 -17.89
C LYS A 240 -5.75 -22.54 -16.75
N GLU A 241 -7.06 -22.39 -16.94
CA GLU A 241 -8.08 -22.77 -15.98
C GLU A 241 -9.14 -23.66 -16.61
N THR A 242 -9.66 -24.60 -15.84
CA THR A 242 -10.78 -25.46 -16.23
C THR A 242 -11.75 -25.56 -15.07
N VAL A 243 -13.01 -25.22 -15.30
CA VAL A 243 -14.07 -25.36 -14.29
C VAL A 243 -14.38 -26.84 -14.13
N LEU A 244 -14.23 -27.36 -12.91
CA LEU A 244 -14.56 -28.74 -12.57
C LEU A 244 -15.97 -28.85 -11.97
N TYR A 245 -16.44 -27.79 -11.29
CA TYR A 245 -17.77 -27.71 -10.69
C TYR A 245 -18.18 -26.24 -10.52
N GLY A 246 -19.48 -25.96 -10.64
CA GLY A 246 -20.03 -24.61 -10.45
C GLY A 246 -19.83 -23.67 -11.64
N LYS A 247 -19.79 -22.36 -11.35
CA LYS A 247 -19.77 -21.30 -12.39
C LYS A 247 -18.37 -20.88 -12.83
N GLY A 248 -17.33 -21.35 -12.13
CA GLY A 248 -15.94 -20.91 -12.33
C GLY A 248 -15.58 -19.58 -11.67
N TYR A 249 -16.50 -19.02 -10.88
CA TYR A 249 -16.33 -17.81 -10.09
C TYR A 249 -17.26 -17.86 -8.89
N ILE A 250 -16.98 -17.03 -7.88
CA ILE A 250 -17.91 -16.74 -6.79
C ILE A 250 -18.34 -15.28 -6.86
N GLU A 251 -19.39 -14.94 -6.14
CA GLU A 251 -19.90 -13.57 -6.02
C GLU A 251 -19.85 -13.16 -4.57
N ASP A 252 -19.43 -11.93 -4.27
CA ASP A 252 -19.51 -11.34 -2.93
C ASP A 252 -20.18 -9.96 -2.99
N ILE A 253 -20.54 -9.41 -1.82
CA ILE A 253 -21.10 -8.07 -1.71
C ILE A 253 -20.15 -7.21 -0.89
N LEU A 254 -19.72 -6.07 -1.42
CA LEU A 254 -18.85 -5.12 -0.74
C LEU A 254 -19.39 -3.71 -0.93
N CYS A 255 -19.59 -2.96 0.16
CA CYS A 255 -20.20 -1.62 0.13
C CYS A 255 -21.55 -1.61 -0.65
N GLY A 256 -22.33 -2.69 -0.51
CA GLY A 256 -23.59 -2.89 -1.20
C GLY A 256 -23.50 -3.05 -2.72
N CYS A 257 -22.31 -3.30 -3.28
CA CYS A 257 -22.11 -3.67 -4.68
C CYS A 257 -21.79 -5.16 -4.78
N ARG A 258 -22.31 -5.84 -5.81
CA ARG A 258 -22.05 -7.26 -6.08
C ARG A 258 -20.84 -7.42 -6.99
N PHE A 259 -19.86 -8.22 -6.58
CA PHE A 259 -18.64 -8.48 -7.36
C PHE A 259 -18.49 -9.95 -7.67
N ARG A 260 -18.30 -10.26 -8.96
CA ARG A 260 -17.80 -11.54 -9.43
C ARG A 260 -16.29 -11.62 -9.20
N ILE A 261 -15.87 -12.69 -8.55
CA ILE A 261 -14.49 -12.96 -8.16
C ILE A 261 -14.04 -14.26 -8.82
N SER A 262 -13.08 -14.15 -9.74
CA SER A 262 -12.42 -15.32 -10.34
C SER A 262 -11.22 -15.78 -9.51
N ALA A 263 -10.63 -16.92 -9.88
CA ALA A 263 -9.46 -17.48 -9.20
C ALA A 263 -8.25 -16.52 -9.25
N LYS A 264 -8.04 -15.83 -10.37
CA LYS A 264 -6.90 -14.91 -10.60
C LYS A 264 -7.19 -13.46 -10.21
N SER A 265 -8.45 -13.04 -10.12
CA SER A 265 -8.81 -11.64 -9.84
C SER A 265 -8.26 -11.17 -8.49
N PHE A 266 -7.70 -9.96 -8.43
CA PHE A 266 -7.43 -9.34 -7.14
C PHE A 266 -8.76 -8.96 -6.47
N TYR A 267 -8.86 -9.25 -5.18
CA TYR A 267 -9.97 -8.87 -4.32
C TYR A 267 -9.41 -8.73 -2.90
N GLN A 268 -9.89 -7.73 -2.17
CA GLN A 268 -9.38 -7.44 -0.84
C GLN A 268 -9.64 -8.61 0.10
N ILE A 269 -8.63 -8.98 0.89
CA ILE A 269 -8.70 -10.21 1.69
C ILE A 269 -9.46 -10.06 3.01
N ASN A 270 -9.73 -8.83 3.45
CA ASN A 270 -10.44 -8.51 4.68
C ASN A 270 -11.65 -7.62 4.36
N SER A 271 -12.76 -8.23 3.96
CA SER A 271 -13.96 -7.50 3.53
C SER A 271 -14.46 -6.49 4.58
N ILE A 272 -14.41 -6.84 5.87
CA ILE A 272 -14.90 -6.00 6.97
C ILE A 272 -14.14 -4.67 7.06
N GLN A 273 -12.81 -4.72 6.99
CA GLN A 273 -12.00 -3.50 7.04
C GLN A 273 -12.00 -2.76 5.71
N THR A 274 -12.09 -3.47 4.59
CA THR A 274 -12.20 -2.85 3.27
C THR A 274 -13.46 -1.99 3.14
N GLU A 275 -14.60 -2.40 3.72
CA GLU A 275 -15.80 -1.56 3.69
C GLU A 275 -15.58 -0.22 4.40
N LYS A 276 -14.88 -0.23 5.54
CA LYS A 276 -14.54 1.00 6.27
C LYS A 276 -13.56 1.88 5.47
N LEU A 277 -12.53 1.27 4.89
CA LEU A 277 -11.53 1.92 4.05
C LEU A 277 -12.19 2.62 2.86
N TYR A 278 -13.02 1.90 2.11
CA TYR A 278 -13.70 2.42 0.91
C TYR A 278 -14.79 3.41 1.27
N ALA A 279 -15.53 3.22 2.36
CA ALA A 279 -16.48 4.23 2.84
C ALA A 279 -15.78 5.57 3.13
N LYS A 280 -14.61 5.53 3.80
CA LYS A 280 -13.81 6.73 4.02
C LYS A 280 -13.29 7.32 2.71
N ALA A 281 -12.81 6.50 1.77
CA ALA A 281 -12.38 6.99 0.46
C ALA A 281 -13.52 7.72 -0.30
N MET A 282 -14.74 7.19 -0.27
CA MET A 282 -15.92 7.83 -0.88
C MET A 282 -16.32 9.12 -0.16
N GLU A 283 -16.28 9.13 1.17
CA GLU A 283 -16.52 10.34 1.99
C GLU A 283 -15.55 11.46 1.60
N LEU A 284 -14.26 11.15 1.50
CA LEU A 284 -13.21 12.11 1.12
C LEU A 284 -13.29 12.55 -0.34
N ALA A 285 -13.71 11.65 -1.23
CA ALA A 285 -14.01 12.00 -2.62
C ALA A 285 -15.15 13.03 -2.71
N ASN A 286 -16.06 13.07 -1.73
CA ASN A 286 -17.16 14.03 -1.61
C ASN A 286 -17.92 14.20 -2.95
N LEU A 287 -18.49 13.10 -3.43
CA LEU A 287 -19.19 13.02 -4.72
C LEU A 287 -20.64 13.50 -4.57
N THR A 288 -21.08 14.38 -5.46
CA THR A 288 -22.41 15.03 -5.44
C THR A 288 -23.31 14.65 -6.62
N GLY A 289 -22.81 13.80 -7.52
CA GLY A 289 -23.53 13.36 -8.73
C GLY A 289 -23.12 14.09 -10.00
N LYS A 290 -22.15 15.00 -9.92
CA LYS A 290 -21.68 15.82 -11.05
C LYS A 290 -20.27 15.49 -11.48
N GLU A 291 -19.50 14.91 -10.58
CA GLU A 291 -18.06 14.70 -10.74
C GLU A 291 -17.78 13.58 -11.74
N ARG A 292 -16.73 13.81 -12.53
CA ARG A 292 -16.08 12.82 -13.37
C ARG A 292 -14.88 12.25 -12.61
N VAL A 293 -14.98 10.97 -12.26
CA VAL A 293 -14.00 10.25 -11.44
C VAL A 293 -13.16 9.32 -12.30
N ILE A 294 -11.84 9.32 -12.10
CA ILE A 294 -10.96 8.27 -12.60
C ILE A 294 -10.65 7.30 -11.45
N ASP A 295 -10.89 6.01 -11.68
CA ASP A 295 -10.44 4.91 -10.84
C ASP A 295 -9.20 4.28 -11.51
N ALA A 296 -8.01 4.67 -11.03
CA ALA A 296 -6.74 4.19 -11.54
C ALA A 296 -6.34 2.89 -10.83
N TYR A 297 -5.81 1.93 -11.60
CA TYR A 297 -5.55 0.56 -11.12
C TYR A 297 -6.83 -0.15 -10.68
N CYS A 298 -7.92 0.04 -11.44
CA CYS A 298 -9.26 -0.30 -10.96
C CYS A 298 -9.49 -1.81 -10.74
N GLY A 299 -8.61 -2.69 -11.23
CA GLY A 299 -8.78 -4.14 -11.10
C GLY A 299 -10.11 -4.61 -11.67
N ILE A 300 -10.92 -5.29 -10.83
CA ILE A 300 -12.28 -5.73 -11.20
C ILE A 300 -13.36 -4.65 -10.98
N GLY A 301 -12.94 -3.39 -10.81
CA GLY A 301 -13.80 -2.22 -10.67
C GLY A 301 -14.41 -2.04 -9.28
N THR A 302 -13.75 -2.52 -8.21
CA THR A 302 -14.31 -2.46 -6.84
C THR A 302 -14.61 -1.04 -6.41
N ILE A 303 -13.61 -0.16 -6.45
CA ILE A 303 -13.71 1.24 -6.03
C ILE A 303 -14.62 2.01 -6.98
N GLY A 304 -14.36 1.93 -8.29
CA GLY A 304 -15.12 2.66 -9.31
C GLY A 304 -16.61 2.33 -9.30
N LEU A 305 -17.00 1.08 -9.07
CA LEU A 305 -18.42 0.71 -8.98
C LEU A 305 -19.10 1.25 -7.72
N ILE A 306 -18.36 1.41 -6.62
CA ILE A 306 -18.87 2.07 -5.42
C ILE A 306 -19.01 3.56 -5.68
N ALA A 307 -18.00 4.20 -6.28
CA ALA A 307 -18.04 5.62 -6.67
C ALA A 307 -19.18 5.92 -7.66
N ALA A 308 -19.47 5.00 -8.58
CA ALA A 308 -20.52 5.15 -9.58
C ALA A 308 -21.93 5.31 -8.98
N LYS A 309 -22.15 4.92 -7.72
CA LYS A 309 -23.41 5.17 -7.01
C LYS A 309 -23.66 6.66 -6.72
N GLN A 310 -22.60 7.46 -6.67
CA GLN A 310 -22.65 8.88 -6.25
C GLN A 310 -22.02 9.83 -7.26
N ALA A 311 -21.17 9.37 -8.18
CA ALA A 311 -20.53 10.20 -9.20
C ALA A 311 -21.44 10.45 -10.41
N GLY A 312 -21.18 11.54 -11.14
CA GLY A 312 -21.82 11.78 -12.44
C GLY A 312 -21.31 10.81 -13.51
N GLN A 313 -20.00 10.58 -13.54
CA GLN A 313 -19.36 9.61 -14.44
C GLN A 313 -18.13 8.99 -13.79
N VAL A 314 -17.87 7.71 -14.04
CA VAL A 314 -16.65 7.01 -13.60
C VAL A 314 -15.91 6.39 -14.78
N ILE A 315 -14.58 6.49 -14.76
CA ILE A 315 -13.68 5.89 -15.73
C ILE A 315 -12.71 4.98 -14.98
N GLY A 316 -12.86 3.66 -15.14
CA GLY A 316 -11.90 2.70 -14.61
C GLY A 316 -10.81 2.39 -15.63
N VAL A 317 -9.55 2.46 -15.23
CA VAL A 317 -8.40 2.12 -16.08
C VAL A 317 -7.56 1.02 -15.44
N GLU A 318 -7.36 -0.07 -16.18
CA GLU A 318 -6.64 -1.25 -15.71
C GLU A 318 -5.85 -1.90 -16.85
N LEU A 319 -4.62 -2.32 -16.58
CA LEU A 319 -3.73 -2.92 -17.57
C LEU A 319 -4.11 -4.38 -17.85
N ASN A 320 -4.57 -5.11 -16.83
CA ASN A 320 -4.93 -6.51 -16.91
C ASN A 320 -6.26 -6.72 -17.63
N ARG A 321 -6.18 -7.33 -18.82
CA ARG A 321 -7.35 -7.65 -19.66
C ARG A 321 -8.40 -8.52 -18.99
N ASP A 322 -8.00 -9.51 -18.18
CA ASP A 322 -8.95 -10.39 -17.49
C ASP A 322 -9.70 -9.62 -16.40
N ALA A 323 -9.01 -8.73 -15.67
CA ALA A 323 -9.62 -7.87 -14.67
C ALA A 323 -10.62 -6.88 -15.29
N VAL A 324 -10.28 -6.23 -16.42
CA VAL A 324 -11.21 -5.36 -17.17
C VAL A 324 -12.47 -6.11 -17.62
N ARG A 325 -12.34 -7.35 -18.10
CA ARG A 325 -13.52 -8.16 -18.48
C ARG A 325 -14.42 -8.44 -17.28
N ASP A 326 -13.84 -8.74 -16.12
CA ASP A 326 -14.61 -8.94 -14.89
C ASP A 326 -15.23 -7.62 -14.40
N ALA A 327 -14.53 -6.50 -14.51
CA ALA A 327 -15.06 -5.17 -14.19
C ALA A 327 -16.30 -4.80 -15.01
N ILE A 328 -16.27 -5.04 -16.33
CA ILE A 328 -17.43 -4.83 -17.22
C ILE A 328 -18.61 -5.72 -16.82
N ARG A 329 -18.35 -6.98 -16.46
CA ARG A 329 -19.41 -7.90 -15.98
C ARG A 329 -19.97 -7.43 -14.64
N ASN A 330 -19.14 -6.94 -13.74
CA ASN A 330 -19.54 -6.38 -12.46
C ASN A 330 -20.40 -5.12 -12.66
N ALA A 331 -20.03 -4.24 -13.59
CA ALA A 331 -20.84 -3.07 -13.95
C ALA A 331 -22.26 -3.47 -14.35
N LYS A 332 -22.35 -4.45 -15.27
CA LYS A 332 -23.63 -4.98 -15.72
C LYS A 332 -24.42 -5.63 -14.58
N ALA A 333 -23.76 -6.39 -13.70
CA ALA A 333 -24.40 -7.06 -12.57
C ALA A 333 -24.94 -6.07 -11.51
N ASN A 334 -24.34 -4.88 -11.41
CA ASN A 334 -24.81 -3.80 -10.54
C ASN A 334 -25.74 -2.79 -11.24
N GLY A 335 -26.03 -2.99 -12.53
CA GLY A 335 -26.83 -2.03 -13.30
C GLY A 335 -26.17 -0.65 -13.46
N ALA A 336 -24.85 -0.55 -13.30
CA ALA A 336 -24.13 0.72 -13.38
C ALA A 336 -23.95 1.15 -14.84
N THR A 337 -24.60 2.25 -15.23
CA THR A 337 -24.58 2.78 -16.61
C THR A 337 -23.64 3.98 -16.79
N ASN A 338 -23.22 4.61 -15.70
CA ASN A 338 -22.36 5.80 -15.67
C ASN A 338 -20.86 5.47 -15.49
N ILE A 339 -20.47 4.19 -15.57
CA ILE A 339 -19.07 3.75 -15.50
C ILE A 339 -18.61 3.11 -16.80
N ARG A 340 -17.38 3.42 -17.23
CA ARG A 340 -16.71 2.78 -18.38
C ARG A 340 -15.33 2.28 -17.99
N PHE A 341 -14.95 1.12 -18.51
CA PHE A 341 -13.65 0.50 -18.25
C PHE A 341 -12.78 0.47 -19.50
N TYR A 342 -11.50 0.80 -19.35
CA TYR A 342 -10.51 0.81 -20.42
C TYR A 342 -9.34 -0.10 -20.07
N GLN A 343 -8.95 -0.96 -21.01
CA GLN A 343 -7.72 -1.72 -20.92
C GLN A 343 -6.56 -0.85 -21.39
N ASN A 344 -5.92 -0.12 -20.49
CA ASN A 344 -4.82 0.78 -20.81
C ASN A 344 -3.88 0.97 -19.60
N ASP A 345 -2.71 1.55 -19.84
CA ASP A 345 -1.93 2.15 -18.77
C ASP A 345 -2.65 3.40 -18.26
N ALA A 346 -2.83 3.50 -16.94
CA ALA A 346 -3.59 4.59 -16.33
C ALA A 346 -2.89 5.94 -16.48
N GLY A 347 -1.54 5.99 -16.43
CA GLY A 347 -0.78 7.21 -16.68
C GLY A 347 -0.95 7.70 -18.12
N MET A 348 -0.71 6.82 -19.08
CA MET A 348 -0.90 7.14 -20.51
C MET A 348 -2.33 7.59 -20.81
N PHE A 349 -3.33 6.92 -20.23
CA PHE A 349 -4.74 7.31 -20.41
C PHE A 349 -5.02 8.73 -19.88
N MET A 350 -4.51 9.08 -18.70
CA MET A 350 -4.66 10.43 -18.14
C MET A 350 -3.96 11.49 -18.98
N VAL A 351 -2.77 11.19 -19.52
CA VAL A 351 -2.06 12.08 -20.45
C VAL A 351 -2.87 12.33 -21.71
N GLN A 352 -3.42 11.28 -22.32
CA GLN A 352 -4.26 11.38 -23.51
C GLN A 352 -5.53 12.21 -23.26
N MET A 353 -6.17 12.02 -22.10
CA MET A 353 -7.32 12.84 -21.69
C MET A 353 -6.93 14.33 -21.60
N ALA A 354 -5.81 14.62 -20.94
CA ALA A 354 -5.33 15.99 -20.77
C ALA A 354 -4.99 16.65 -22.13
N GLU A 355 -4.37 15.90 -23.05
CA GLU A 355 -4.03 16.36 -24.41
C GLU A 355 -5.28 16.58 -25.29
N ALA A 356 -6.34 15.81 -25.05
CA ALA A 356 -7.64 16.03 -25.68
C ALA A 356 -8.44 17.20 -25.07
N GLY A 357 -7.90 17.89 -24.06
CA GLY A 357 -8.59 18.99 -23.35
C GLY A 357 -9.69 18.50 -22.41
N GLU A 358 -9.75 17.20 -22.11
CA GLU A 358 -10.68 16.63 -21.16
C GLU A 358 -10.17 16.78 -19.72
N LYS A 359 -11.10 16.80 -18.75
CA LYS A 359 -10.80 16.96 -17.32
C LYS A 359 -11.43 15.85 -16.49
N ALA A 360 -10.87 15.59 -15.32
CA ALA A 360 -11.48 14.79 -14.25
C ALA A 360 -11.48 15.61 -12.97
N ASP A 361 -12.54 15.51 -12.18
CA ASP A 361 -12.66 16.24 -10.91
C ASP A 361 -11.94 15.50 -9.77
N VAL A 362 -11.97 14.16 -9.81
CA VAL A 362 -11.39 13.29 -8.79
C VAL A 362 -10.60 12.16 -9.44
N VAL A 363 -9.39 11.91 -8.96
CA VAL A 363 -8.64 10.68 -9.23
C VAL A 363 -8.59 9.84 -7.95
N ILE A 364 -9.08 8.61 -8.00
CA ILE A 364 -8.90 7.62 -6.96
C ILE A 364 -7.84 6.64 -7.43
N MET A 365 -6.85 6.36 -6.60
CA MET A 365 -5.75 5.47 -6.93
C MET A 365 -5.46 4.49 -5.80
N ASP A 366 -5.31 3.21 -6.15
CA ASP A 366 -4.92 2.10 -5.25
C ASP A 366 -3.74 1.33 -5.88
N PRO A 367 -2.53 1.94 -5.95
CA PRO A 367 -1.38 1.34 -6.61
C PRO A 367 -0.85 0.10 -5.88
N PRO A 368 -0.04 -0.74 -6.55
CA PRO A 368 0.64 -1.87 -5.91
C PRO A 368 1.62 -1.42 -4.80
N ARG A 369 2.14 -2.38 -4.03
CA ARG A 369 3.07 -2.15 -2.90
C ARG A 369 4.32 -1.32 -3.22
N SER A 370 4.73 -1.25 -4.48
CA SER A 370 5.84 -0.42 -4.95
C SER A 370 5.51 1.09 -4.98
N GLY A 371 4.25 1.45 -4.75
CA GLY A 371 3.71 2.78 -5.01
C GLY A 371 3.55 3.05 -6.50
N SER A 372 3.32 4.31 -6.84
CA SER A 372 3.30 4.77 -8.23
C SER A 372 4.70 5.19 -8.65
N ASP A 373 5.03 5.04 -9.93
CA ASP A 373 6.24 5.63 -10.47
C ASP A 373 6.04 7.13 -10.76
N GLU A 374 7.15 7.85 -10.92
CA GLU A 374 7.11 9.29 -11.19
C GLU A 374 6.40 9.61 -12.52
N ALA A 375 6.43 8.70 -13.49
CA ALA A 375 5.74 8.88 -14.78
C ALA A 375 4.22 8.90 -14.60
N PHE A 376 3.69 8.00 -13.77
CA PHE A 376 2.29 8.00 -13.40
C PHE A 376 1.92 9.25 -12.61
N LEU A 377 2.70 9.64 -11.59
CA LEU A 377 2.42 10.84 -10.81
C LEU A 377 2.44 12.11 -11.67
N ALA A 378 3.40 12.22 -12.60
CA ALA A 378 3.45 13.30 -13.58
C ALA A 378 2.19 13.34 -14.46
N SER A 379 1.63 12.17 -14.80
CA SER A 379 0.39 12.05 -15.55
C SER A 379 -0.83 12.56 -14.77
N VAL A 380 -0.90 12.25 -13.46
CA VAL A 380 -1.94 12.79 -12.57
C VAL A 380 -1.82 14.31 -12.48
N VAL A 381 -0.61 14.84 -12.29
CA VAL A 381 -0.36 16.28 -12.24
C VAL A 381 -0.75 16.96 -13.56
N LYS A 382 -0.41 16.37 -14.71
CA LYS A 382 -0.78 16.88 -16.04
C LYS A 382 -2.29 16.92 -16.26
N LEU A 383 -3.02 15.90 -15.78
CA LEU A 383 -4.48 15.89 -15.82
C LEU A 383 -5.10 16.94 -14.90
N SER A 384 -4.42 17.27 -13.80
CA SER A 384 -4.81 18.34 -12.87
C SER A 384 -6.23 18.15 -12.28
N PRO A 385 -6.55 17.00 -11.65
CA PRO A 385 -7.80 16.84 -10.91
C PRO A 385 -7.85 17.68 -9.64
N GLU A 386 -9.03 18.17 -9.25
CA GLU A 386 -9.18 18.97 -8.03
C GLU A 386 -8.83 18.17 -6.76
N LYS A 387 -9.18 16.88 -6.74
CA LYS A 387 -8.94 15.97 -5.62
C LYS A 387 -8.26 14.67 -6.06
N ILE A 388 -7.36 14.18 -5.22
CA ILE A 388 -6.77 12.84 -5.35
C ILE A 388 -7.06 12.07 -4.06
N VAL A 389 -7.71 10.92 -4.18
CA VAL A 389 -7.89 9.98 -3.08
C VAL A 389 -6.89 8.85 -3.27
N TYR A 390 -5.79 8.90 -2.51
CA TYR A 390 -4.72 7.91 -2.57
C TYR A 390 -4.96 6.84 -1.50
N ILE A 391 -5.30 5.63 -1.91
CA ILE A 391 -5.35 4.43 -1.07
C ILE A 391 -4.02 3.69 -1.20
N SER A 392 -3.37 3.32 -0.10
CA SER A 392 -2.07 2.66 -0.11
C SER A 392 -1.94 1.54 0.91
N CYS A 393 -1.44 0.40 0.45
CA CYS A 393 -1.02 -0.71 1.32
C CYS A 393 0.41 -0.55 1.87
N ASN A 394 1.11 0.54 1.51
CA ASN A 394 2.46 0.84 1.95
C ASN A 394 2.63 2.35 2.22
N PRO A 395 2.63 2.78 3.50
CA PRO A 395 2.76 4.19 3.85
C PRO A 395 4.15 4.77 3.54
N GLU A 396 5.19 3.95 3.39
CA GLU A 396 6.54 4.43 3.07
C GLU A 396 6.63 4.93 1.63
N THR A 397 6.13 4.14 0.67
CA THR A 397 6.06 4.56 -0.73
C THR A 397 5.02 5.66 -0.92
N GLN A 398 3.93 5.65 -0.15
CA GLN A 398 2.97 6.75 -0.15
C GLN A 398 3.64 8.07 0.27
N ALA A 399 4.42 8.10 1.35
CA ALA A 399 5.13 9.30 1.80
C ALA A 399 6.07 9.86 0.73
N ARG A 400 6.81 8.98 0.02
CA ARG A 400 7.62 9.37 -1.15
C ARG A 400 6.78 10.04 -2.23
N ASP A 401 5.65 9.43 -2.59
CA ASP A 401 4.77 9.89 -3.66
C ASP A 401 4.08 11.22 -3.28
N LEU A 402 3.69 11.40 -2.01
CA LEU A 402 3.21 12.68 -1.47
C LEU A 402 4.27 13.77 -1.60
N GLY A 403 5.54 13.46 -1.31
CA GLY A 403 6.64 14.40 -1.49
C GLY A 403 6.81 14.91 -2.93
N TYR A 404 6.50 14.07 -3.93
CA TYR A 404 6.45 14.50 -5.32
C TYR A 404 5.22 15.38 -5.60
N LEU A 405 4.02 14.90 -5.24
CA LEU A 405 2.76 15.61 -5.49
C LEU A 405 2.72 16.99 -4.82
N THR A 406 3.31 17.13 -3.62
CA THR A 406 3.43 18.43 -2.94
C THR A 406 4.31 19.42 -3.67
N LYS A 407 5.42 18.97 -4.28
CA LYS A 407 6.25 19.83 -5.14
C LYS A 407 5.51 20.26 -6.41
N CYS A 408 4.49 19.50 -6.81
CA CYS A 408 3.67 19.75 -8.00
C CYS A 408 2.35 20.48 -7.68
N GLY A 409 2.21 21.09 -6.51
CA GLY A 409 1.07 21.95 -6.17
C GLY A 409 -0.13 21.25 -5.52
N TYR A 410 0.03 20.03 -5.01
CA TYR A 410 -1.00 19.37 -4.20
C TYR A 410 -0.71 19.46 -2.71
N CYS A 411 -1.73 19.72 -1.90
CA CYS A 411 -1.64 19.66 -0.44
C CYS A 411 -2.34 18.39 0.07
N ALA A 412 -1.66 17.61 0.91
CA ALA A 412 -2.27 16.50 1.62
C ALA A 412 -3.10 17.05 2.80
N VAL A 413 -4.40 16.81 2.78
CA VAL A 413 -5.37 17.36 3.75
C VAL A 413 -5.37 16.53 5.04
N GLY A 414 -5.21 15.22 4.91
CA GLY A 414 -5.21 14.29 6.04
C GLY A 414 -4.89 12.87 5.62
N GLY A 415 -4.44 12.07 6.60
CA GLY A 415 -4.18 10.64 6.43
C GLY A 415 -5.01 9.81 7.42
N TRP A 416 -5.71 8.80 6.90
CA TRP A 416 -6.55 7.88 7.69
C TRP A 416 -5.99 6.46 7.60
N PRO A 417 -5.35 5.96 8.67
CA PRO A 417 -4.85 4.59 8.71
C PRO A 417 -5.94 3.58 9.05
N PHE A 418 -5.83 2.38 8.47
CA PHE A 418 -6.74 1.25 8.67
C PHE A 418 -5.95 -0.03 8.92
N ASP A 419 -6.41 -0.83 9.88
CA ASP A 419 -5.83 -2.13 10.18
C ASP A 419 -6.48 -3.24 9.34
N LEU A 420 -6.26 -3.25 8.02
CA LEU A 420 -6.75 -4.32 7.13
C LEU A 420 -6.09 -5.68 7.40
N PHE A 421 -4.90 -5.68 8.00
CA PHE A 421 -4.14 -6.90 8.29
C PHE A 421 -3.77 -7.01 9.78
N PRO A 422 -4.76 -7.29 10.66
CA PRO A 422 -4.49 -7.52 12.06
C PRO A 422 -3.43 -8.61 12.30
N TRP A 423 -2.62 -8.45 13.35
CA TRP A 423 -1.49 -9.29 13.77
C TRP A 423 -0.27 -9.27 12.85
N THR A 424 -0.30 -8.46 11.80
CA THR A 424 0.84 -8.25 10.89
C THR A 424 1.41 -6.84 11.01
N GLY A 425 2.61 -6.61 10.44
CA GLY A 425 3.21 -5.28 10.31
C GLY A 425 2.54 -4.33 9.30
N HIS A 426 1.61 -4.81 8.47
CA HIS A 426 1.04 -4.01 7.38
C HIS A 426 -0.02 -3.02 7.86
N VAL A 427 -0.05 -1.83 7.24
CA VAL A 427 -1.05 -0.78 7.49
C VAL A 427 -1.52 -0.27 6.15
N GLU A 428 -2.84 -0.14 5.99
CA GLU A 428 -3.44 0.55 4.84
C GLU A 428 -3.70 2.00 5.23
N THR A 429 -3.58 2.92 4.28
CA THR A 429 -3.82 4.34 4.51
C THR A 429 -4.62 4.94 3.36
N VAL A 430 -5.56 5.83 3.68
CA VAL A 430 -6.18 6.74 2.71
C VAL A 430 -5.60 8.13 2.96
N VAL A 431 -5.13 8.80 1.91
CA VAL A 431 -4.72 10.20 1.96
C VAL A 431 -5.54 10.99 0.95
N LEU A 432 -6.14 12.08 1.40
CA LEU A 432 -6.79 13.04 0.53
C LEU A 432 -5.76 14.11 0.16
N LEU A 433 -5.51 14.29 -1.13
CA LEU A 433 -4.84 15.47 -1.64
C LEU A 433 -5.86 16.38 -2.35
N SER A 434 -5.64 17.68 -2.20
CA SER A 434 -6.36 18.71 -2.92
C SER A 434 -5.36 19.59 -3.65
N GLN A 435 -5.74 20.14 -4.79
CA GLN A 435 -4.91 21.17 -5.42
C GLN A 435 -4.81 22.39 -4.51
N GLN A 436 -3.60 22.92 -4.38
CA GLN A 436 -3.44 24.30 -3.96
C GLN A 436 -3.93 25.16 -5.11
N LYS A 437 -5.18 25.63 -5.03
CA LYS A 437 -5.62 26.72 -5.90
C LYS A 437 -4.75 27.93 -5.55
N PRO A 438 -4.17 28.65 -6.52
CA PRO A 438 -3.46 29.91 -6.26
C PRO A 438 -4.35 31.02 -5.67
N ASP A 439 -5.65 30.78 -5.51
CA ASP A 439 -6.62 31.76 -4.99
C ASP A 439 -6.87 31.54 -3.50
N ASP A 440 -5.83 31.76 -2.73
CA ASP A 440 -5.91 32.47 -1.46
C ASP A 440 -4.58 33.20 -1.38
N THR A 441 -4.56 34.47 -1.79
CA THR A 441 -3.59 35.39 -1.20
C THR A 441 -3.77 35.23 0.30
N ILE A 442 -2.87 34.50 0.94
CA ILE A 442 -2.67 34.67 2.36
C ILE A 442 -2.16 36.11 2.44
N GLU A 443 -3.05 37.05 2.74
CA GLU A 443 -2.64 38.29 3.38
C GLU A 443 -2.07 37.87 4.72
N ILE A 444 -0.81 37.45 4.68
CA ILE A 444 0.04 37.51 5.85
C ILE A 444 0.26 39.00 5.99
N ASP A 445 -0.48 39.63 6.90
CA ASP A 445 0.00 40.84 7.55
C ASP A 445 1.30 40.43 8.27
N LEU A 446 2.39 40.42 7.51
CA LEU A 446 3.72 40.48 8.06
C LEU A 446 3.82 41.88 8.65
N ASP A 447 3.48 42.01 9.93
CA ASP A 447 4.00 43.10 10.73
C ASP A 447 5.53 43.01 10.68
N LEU A 448 6.10 43.68 9.67
CA LEU A 448 7.54 43.85 9.44
C LEU A 448 8.22 44.63 10.58
N ASP A 449 7.47 45.00 11.62
CA ASP A 449 7.96 45.64 12.84
C ASP A 449 8.82 44.67 13.71
N GLU A 450 8.87 43.36 13.44
CA GLU A 450 9.72 42.39 14.17
C GLU A 450 10.97 41.90 13.41
N LEU A 451 11.29 42.44 12.23
CA LEU A 451 12.49 42.09 11.46
C LEU A 451 13.44 43.28 11.31
N ASP A 452 13.86 43.86 12.44
CA ASP A 452 15.04 44.72 12.49
C ASP A 452 15.98 44.29 13.63
N ALA A 453 16.40 43.03 13.57
CA ALA A 453 17.47 42.49 14.40
C ALA A 453 18.82 42.55 13.65
N THR A 454 19.16 43.70 13.06
CA THR A 454 20.49 43.91 12.46
C THR A 454 21.02 45.33 12.68
N SER A 455 21.25 45.70 13.94
CA SER A 455 22.46 46.45 14.33
C SER A 455 22.53 46.54 15.85
N ALA A 456 23.60 46.02 16.43
CA ALA A 456 23.93 46.21 17.83
C ALA A 456 24.24 47.70 18.08
N GLU A 457 23.27 48.44 18.63
CA GLU A 457 23.43 49.66 19.41
C GLU A 457 22.07 50.08 19.99
N LEU A 458 22.06 50.60 21.22
CA LEU A 458 20.90 50.97 22.06
C LEU A 458 19.94 51.95 21.36
N LYS A 459 19.07 51.48 20.47
CA LYS A 459 18.05 52.30 19.80
C LYS A 459 16.68 51.73 20.08
N ALA A 460 15.78 52.58 20.60
CA ALA A 460 14.41 52.20 20.84
C ALA A 460 13.70 51.86 19.52
N THR A 461 12.96 50.76 19.56
CA THR A 461 12.09 50.29 18.49
C THR A 461 10.99 51.30 18.19
N TYR A 462 10.38 51.20 17.01
CA TYR A 462 9.25 52.06 16.66
C TYR A 462 8.08 51.89 17.62
N GLN A 463 7.88 50.68 18.16
CA GLN A 463 6.82 50.40 19.11
C GLN A 463 7.07 51.08 20.46
N GLU A 464 8.29 51.03 20.99
CA GLU A 464 8.65 51.73 22.24
C GLU A 464 8.45 53.26 22.14
N ILE A 465 8.73 53.84 20.97
CA ILE A 465 8.47 55.27 20.71
C ILE A 465 6.96 55.55 20.68
N LYS A 466 6.16 54.69 20.01
CA LYS A 466 4.69 54.84 19.98
C LYS A 466 4.11 54.76 21.40
N ASP A 467 4.57 53.81 22.20
CA ASP A 467 4.07 53.58 23.56
C ASP A 467 4.44 54.73 24.50
N TYR A 468 5.67 55.27 24.39
CA TYR A 468 6.07 56.45 25.16
C TYR A 468 5.21 57.67 24.80
N VAL A 469 5.00 57.95 23.51
CA VAL A 469 4.19 59.09 23.07
C VAL A 469 2.73 58.95 23.50
N LEU A 470 2.19 57.73 23.44
CA LEU A 470 0.84 57.46 23.93
C LEU A 470 0.73 57.65 25.44
N LYS A 471 1.73 57.20 26.20
CA LYS A 471 1.74 57.26 27.66
C LYS A 471 1.92 58.68 28.20
N GLU A 472 2.89 59.43 27.67
CA GLU A 472 3.26 60.74 28.21
C GLU A 472 2.47 61.90 27.58
N PHE A 473 2.03 61.76 26.33
CA PHE A 473 1.33 62.82 25.60
C PHE A 473 -0.11 62.45 25.22
N GLY A 474 -0.56 61.20 25.43
CA GLY A 474 -1.91 60.76 25.06
C GLY A 474 -2.15 60.69 23.54
N LEU A 475 -1.10 60.84 22.72
CA LEU A 475 -1.19 60.97 21.27
C LEU A 475 -0.87 59.64 20.58
N LYS A 476 -1.69 59.26 19.58
CA LYS A 476 -1.36 58.16 18.67
C LYS A 476 -0.54 58.67 17.48
N VAL A 477 0.65 58.10 17.31
CA VAL A 477 1.58 58.42 16.21
C VAL A 477 1.82 57.21 15.32
N SER A 478 1.99 57.44 14.01
CA SER A 478 2.26 56.37 13.03
C SER A 478 3.76 56.20 12.83
N SER A 479 4.18 55.01 12.37
CA SER A 479 5.59 54.75 12.00
C SER A 479 6.09 55.72 10.91
N LEU A 480 5.20 56.18 10.02
CA LEU A 480 5.50 57.22 9.02
C LEU A 480 5.94 58.54 9.66
N TYR A 481 5.23 59.01 10.69
CA TYR A 481 5.59 60.25 11.38
C TYR A 481 6.88 60.10 12.18
N ILE A 482 7.10 58.93 12.80
CA ILE A 482 8.34 58.64 13.51
C ILE A 482 9.53 58.64 12.55
N SER A 483 9.39 58.06 11.35
CA SER A 483 10.46 58.04 10.35
C SER A 483 10.74 59.43 9.76
N GLN A 484 9.71 60.24 9.49
CA GLN A 484 9.85 61.65 9.07
C GLN A 484 10.62 62.48 10.12
N VAL A 485 10.32 62.30 11.41
CA VAL A 485 11.00 63.03 12.50
C VAL A 485 12.41 62.51 12.74
N LYS A 486 12.65 61.19 12.68
CA LYS A 486 14.00 60.60 12.74
C LYS A 486 14.90 61.17 11.63
N ARG A 487 14.40 61.28 10.39
CA ARG A 487 15.12 61.92 9.27
C ARG A 487 15.42 63.41 9.54
N LYS A 488 14.44 64.17 10.06
CA LYS A 488 14.64 65.57 10.45
C LYS A 488 15.71 65.76 11.53
N CYS A 489 15.91 64.74 12.38
CA CYS A 489 16.90 64.74 13.45
C CYS A 489 18.22 64.06 13.07
N GLY A 490 18.42 63.68 11.80
CA GLY A 490 19.68 63.10 11.31
C GLY A 490 19.88 61.60 11.63
N ILE A 491 18.84 60.88 12.05
CA ILE A 491 18.89 59.43 12.25
C ILE A 491 18.59 58.72 10.93
N GLU A 492 19.52 57.86 10.49
CA GLU A 492 19.30 56.96 9.35
C GLU A 492 18.13 56.00 9.62
N VAL A 493 17.24 55.88 8.64
CA VAL A 493 16.10 54.97 8.66
C VAL A 493 16.07 54.26 7.31
N GLY A 494 15.99 52.92 7.32
CA GLY A 494 16.07 52.09 6.12
C GLY A 494 15.15 52.53 5.00
N GLU A 495 15.60 52.33 3.76
CA GLU A 495 14.88 52.68 2.53
C GLU A 495 13.71 51.72 2.25
N ASN A 496 12.69 51.67 3.10
CA ASN A 496 11.44 50.97 2.75
C ASN A 496 10.20 51.39 3.56
N TYR A 497 10.21 52.58 4.16
CA TYR A 497 9.01 53.11 4.80
C TYR A 497 8.35 54.20 3.94
N ASN A 498 7.26 53.79 3.28
CA ASN A 498 6.27 54.66 2.62
C ASN A 498 6.83 55.61 1.55
N LEU A 499 7.61 55.09 0.59
CA LEU A 499 7.65 55.72 -0.73
C LEU A 499 6.43 55.22 -1.53
N PRO A 500 5.57 56.11 -2.01
CA PRO A 500 4.43 55.69 -2.82
C PRO A 500 4.90 55.04 -4.12
N LYS A 501 4.25 53.95 -4.54
CA LYS A 501 4.51 53.27 -5.83
C LYS A 501 4.05 54.08 -7.06
N SER A 502 3.68 55.35 -6.88
CA SER A 502 3.18 56.25 -7.94
C SER A 502 3.82 57.64 -7.82
N GLU A 503 4.25 58.23 -8.94
CA GLU A 503 4.97 59.51 -9.00
C GLU A 503 4.20 60.74 -8.42
N ASN A 504 2.90 60.63 -8.10
CA ASN A 504 2.05 61.75 -7.67
C ASN A 504 1.28 61.53 -6.35
N ALA A 505 1.78 60.70 -5.43
CA ALA A 505 1.11 60.51 -4.14
C ALA A 505 1.52 61.56 -3.11
N ARG A 506 0.54 62.28 -2.56
CA ARG A 506 0.73 63.26 -1.48
C ARG A 506 1.02 62.54 -0.15
N VAL A 507 2.27 62.55 0.30
CA VAL A 507 2.64 62.01 1.62
C VAL A 507 2.18 62.97 2.72
N PRO A 508 1.36 62.54 3.70
CA PRO A 508 0.93 63.38 4.81
C PRO A 508 2.13 63.84 5.64
N GLN A 509 2.24 65.14 5.91
CA GLN A 509 3.26 65.69 6.81
C GLN A 509 2.84 65.51 8.27
N CYS A 510 3.79 65.19 9.14
CA CYS A 510 3.56 65.09 10.58
C CYS A 510 3.05 66.43 11.14
N PRO A 511 1.89 66.47 11.82
CA PRO A 511 1.43 67.66 12.55
C PRO A 511 2.44 68.08 13.62
N LYS A 512 2.62 69.39 13.83
CA LYS A 512 3.62 69.95 14.77
C LYS A 512 3.54 69.34 16.18
N GLU A 513 2.34 69.16 16.70
CA GLU A 513 2.10 68.58 18.03
C GLU A 513 2.63 67.14 18.15
N LYS A 514 2.44 66.32 17.11
CA LYS A 514 2.96 64.95 17.06
C LYS A 514 4.48 64.92 16.84
N GLU A 515 5.02 65.88 16.09
CA GLU A 515 6.46 66.01 15.89
C GLU A 515 7.19 66.33 17.20
N GLU A 516 6.65 67.21 18.05
CA GLU A 516 7.24 67.53 19.35
C GLU A 516 7.20 66.32 20.31
N ALA A 517 6.08 65.60 20.35
CA ALA A 517 5.95 64.39 21.17
C ALA A 517 6.95 63.30 20.74
N ILE A 518 7.13 63.09 19.42
CA ILE A 518 8.12 62.14 18.91
C ILE A 518 9.55 62.59 19.24
N LYS A 519 9.87 63.90 19.13
CA LYS A 519 11.19 64.43 19.52
C LYS A 519 11.46 64.22 21.01
N ALA A 520 10.45 64.37 21.87
CA ALA A 520 10.58 64.08 23.30
C ALA A 520 10.90 62.60 23.56
N ALA A 521 10.22 61.69 22.85
CA ALA A 521 10.50 60.26 22.92
C ALA A 521 11.93 59.93 22.45
N LEU A 522 12.38 60.50 21.33
CA LEU A 522 13.74 60.28 20.82
C LEU A 522 14.82 60.78 21.80
N LYS A 523 14.59 61.90 22.50
CA LYS A 523 15.48 62.37 23.58
C LYS A 523 15.47 61.43 24.78
N TYR A 524 14.28 60.96 25.18
CA TYR A 524 14.14 60.03 26.30
C TYR A 524 14.93 58.73 26.08
N PHE A 525 14.93 58.22 24.85
CA PHE A 525 15.70 57.03 24.46
C PHE A 525 17.14 57.33 24.03
N ALA A 526 17.64 58.55 24.28
CA ALA A 526 19.00 58.99 23.93
C ALA A 526 19.37 58.79 22.44
N MET A 527 18.38 58.93 21.54
CA MET A 527 18.56 58.75 20.10
C MET A 527 18.92 60.06 19.36
N ILE A 528 18.67 61.22 19.97
CA ILE A 528 18.95 62.58 19.42
C ILE A 528 19.49 63.53 20.48
#